data_AF-A0A1W9QYC4-F1
#
_entry.id   AF-A0A1W9QYC4-F1
#
_cell.length_a   1.000
_cell.length_b   1.000
_cell.length_c   1.000
_cell.angle_alpha   90.00
_cell.angle_beta   90.00
_cell.angle_gamma   90.00
#
_symmetry.space_group_name_H-M   'P 1'
#
loop_
_entity.id
_entity.type
_entity.pdbx_description
1 polymer ?
#
loop_
_entity_poly.entity_id
_entity_poly.type
_entity_poly.pdbx_seq_one_letter_code
_entity_poly.pdbx_strand_id
1 'polypeptide(L)'
;MKSIVGLIISAFCFTTILFSAPIKPIPNEIKVDAKKVQLGKRLFFDPILSRDGTISCATCHDLQNGGDDGLKFSFGIGGQEGNINSPTVY
;
A
#
# COMPACT_ATOMS: atom_id res chain seq x y z
N MET A 1 11.28 13.60 50.99
CA MET A 1 11.86 12.79 49.89
C MET A 1 10.87 11.87 49.18
N LYS A 2 9.74 11.45 49.78
CA LYS A 2 8.74 10.59 49.10
C LYS A 2 7.84 11.33 48.09
N SER A 3 7.70 12.66 48.24
CA SER A 3 6.80 13.51 47.45
C SER A 3 7.41 14.06 46.15
N ILE A 4 8.74 14.00 45.98
CA ILE A 4 9.41 14.48 44.75
C ILE A 4 9.46 13.36 43.69
N VAL A 5 9.56 12.09 44.12
CA VAL A 5 9.59 10.93 43.22
C VAL A 5 8.25 10.71 42.50
N GLY A 6 7.12 10.96 43.18
CA GLY A 6 5.78 10.83 42.56
C GLY A 6 5.47 11.88 41.49
N LEU A 7 6.04 13.08 41.60
CA LEU A 7 5.83 14.17 40.64
C LEU A 7 6.59 13.92 39.32
N ILE A 8 7.77 13.30 39.40
CA ILE A 8 8.61 12.98 38.23
C ILE A 8 8.05 11.78 37.45
N ILE A 9 7.47 10.79 38.15
CA ILE A 9 6.84 9.62 37.51
C ILE A 9 5.53 10.00 36.76
N SER A 10 4.78 10.98 37.30
CA SER A 10 3.57 11.52 36.64
C SER A 10 3.88 12.31 35.37
N ALA A 11 4.93 13.16 35.40
CA ALA A 11 5.33 13.97 34.25
C ALA A 11 5.90 13.16 33.07
N PHE A 12 6.50 12.00 33.33
CA PHE A 12 7.05 11.13 32.29
C PHE A 12 5.99 10.27 31.57
N CYS A 13 4.83 10.04 32.19
CA CYS A 13 3.73 9.29 31.59
C CYS A 13 2.83 10.18 30.72
N PHE A 14 2.79 11.50 30.99
CA PHE A 14 1.99 12.45 30.23
C PHE A 14 2.64 12.89 28.91
N THR A 15 3.98 12.84 28.81
CA THR A 15 4.70 13.21 27.59
C THR A 15 4.70 12.13 26.52
N THR A 16 4.42 10.86 26.83
CA THR A 16 4.34 9.81 25.78
C THR A 16 2.98 9.76 25.07
N ILE A 17 1.92 10.31 25.68
CA ILE A 17 0.57 10.27 25.13
C ILE A 17 0.34 11.41 24.11
N LEU A 18 1.09 12.51 24.20
CA LEU A 18 0.92 13.70 23.36
C LEU A 18 1.65 13.64 21.99
N PHE A 19 2.48 12.64 21.72
CA PHE A 19 3.32 12.57 20.51
C PHE A 19 3.00 11.40 19.55
N SER A 20 1.80 10.82 19.59
CA SER A 20 1.36 9.95 18.48
C SER A 20 0.83 10.82 17.34
N ALA A 21 1.71 11.23 16.42
CA ALA A 21 1.30 11.95 15.22
C ALA A 21 0.24 11.17 14.43
N PRO A 22 -0.77 11.85 13.84
CA PRO A 22 -1.84 11.19 13.08
C PRO A 22 -1.32 10.50 11.81
N ILE A 23 -0.12 10.87 11.34
CA ILE A 23 0.56 10.28 10.19
C ILE A 23 1.89 9.72 10.68
N LYS A 24 2.17 8.49 10.26
CA LYS A 24 3.45 7.82 10.52
C LYS A 24 4.24 7.71 9.21
N PRO A 25 5.59 7.78 9.26
CA PRO A 25 6.40 7.49 8.09
C PRO A 25 6.16 6.08 7.56
N ILE A 26 6.25 5.93 6.24
CA ILE A 26 6.25 4.60 5.60
C ILE A 26 7.54 3.88 6.01
N PRO A 27 7.49 2.59 6.42
CA PRO A 27 8.69 1.82 6.71
C PRO A 27 9.61 1.72 5.49
N ASN A 28 10.92 1.93 5.69
CA ASN A 28 11.91 1.81 4.60
C ASN A 28 12.11 0.37 4.12
N GLU A 29 11.79 -0.63 4.96
CA GLU A 29 11.99 -2.03 4.66
C GLU A 29 10.81 -2.88 5.17
N ILE A 30 10.41 -3.85 4.36
CA ILE A 30 9.45 -4.88 4.72
C ILE A 30 10.14 -6.23 4.50
N LYS A 31 10.20 -7.07 5.54
CA LYS A 31 10.78 -8.41 5.42
C LYS A 31 9.90 -9.28 4.52
N VAL A 32 10.45 -9.68 3.38
CA VAL A 32 9.76 -10.50 2.36
C VAL A 32 10.69 -11.57 1.80
N ASP A 33 10.13 -12.63 1.26
CA ASP A 33 10.89 -13.63 0.49
C ASP A 33 11.15 -13.11 -0.93
N ALA A 34 12.42 -12.89 -1.27
CA ALA A 34 12.83 -12.37 -2.57
C ALA A 34 12.38 -13.25 -3.76
N LYS A 35 12.33 -14.58 -3.59
CA LYS A 35 11.85 -15.50 -4.65
C LYS A 35 10.35 -15.28 -4.89
N LYS A 36 9.59 -15.09 -3.82
CA LYS A 36 8.16 -14.79 -3.89
C LYS A 36 7.90 -13.44 -4.52
N VAL A 37 8.70 -12.42 -4.20
CA VAL A 37 8.62 -11.08 -4.83
C VAL A 37 8.88 -11.18 -6.33
N GLN A 38 9.92 -11.91 -6.75
CA GLN A 38 10.24 -12.04 -8.17
C GLN A 38 9.12 -12.78 -8.93
N LEU A 39 8.56 -13.84 -8.36
CA LEU A 39 7.41 -14.54 -8.95
C LEU A 39 6.19 -13.62 -9.03
N GLY A 40 5.86 -12.93 -7.93
CA GLY A 40 4.75 -11.99 -7.88
C GLY A 40 4.90 -10.87 -8.91
N LYS A 41 6.11 -10.32 -9.07
CA LYS A 41 6.41 -9.34 -10.12
C LYS A 41 6.09 -9.91 -11.50
N ARG A 42 6.53 -11.13 -11.82
CA ARG A 42 6.20 -11.74 -13.14
C ARG A 42 4.68 -11.84 -13.32
N LEU A 43 3.98 -12.38 -12.34
CA LEU A 43 2.52 -12.55 -12.40
C LEU A 43 1.75 -11.22 -12.50
N PHE A 44 2.25 -10.14 -11.89
CA PHE A 44 1.61 -8.82 -11.96
C PHE A 44 1.54 -8.26 -13.39
N PHE A 45 2.56 -8.56 -14.21
CA PHE A 45 2.66 -8.11 -15.59
C PHE A 45 2.25 -9.17 -16.61
N ASP A 46 1.96 -10.40 -16.17
CA ASP A 46 1.62 -11.51 -17.04
C ASP A 46 0.10 -11.59 -17.22
N PRO A 47 -0.42 -11.51 -18.46
CA PRO A 47 -1.85 -11.59 -18.67
C PRO A 47 -2.42 -13.01 -18.56
N ILE A 48 -1.58 -14.03 -18.29
CA ILE A 48 -1.98 -15.44 -18.12
C ILE A 48 -3.09 -15.64 -17.08
N LEU A 49 -3.24 -14.71 -16.13
CA LEU A 49 -4.28 -14.76 -15.11
C LEU A 49 -5.65 -14.25 -15.60
N SER A 50 -5.72 -13.57 -16.75
CA SER A 50 -6.99 -13.19 -17.37
C SER A 50 -7.58 -14.33 -18.18
N ARG A 51 -8.92 -14.37 -18.26
CA ARG A 51 -9.67 -15.43 -18.96
C ARG A 51 -9.27 -15.58 -20.44
N ASP A 52 -8.87 -14.50 -21.10
CA ASP A 52 -8.55 -14.48 -22.54
C ASP A 52 -7.09 -14.10 -22.84
N GLY A 53 -6.25 -13.94 -21.80
CA GLY A 53 -4.83 -13.60 -21.97
C GLY A 53 -4.59 -12.15 -22.42
N THR A 54 -5.55 -11.23 -22.27
CA THR A 54 -5.42 -9.83 -22.70
C THR A 54 -5.15 -8.83 -21.58
N ILE A 55 -5.47 -9.17 -20.32
CA ILE A 55 -5.40 -8.26 -19.18
C ILE A 55 -4.44 -8.81 -18.12
N SER A 56 -3.56 -7.95 -17.60
CA SER A 56 -2.73 -8.24 -16.41
C SER A 56 -3.11 -7.28 -15.28
N CYS A 57 -2.54 -7.45 -14.09
CA CYS A 57 -2.72 -6.47 -13.02
C CYS A 57 -2.19 -5.08 -13.45
N ALA A 58 -1.06 -5.06 -14.15
CA ALA A 58 -0.42 -3.86 -14.66
C ALA A 58 -1.23 -3.12 -15.74
N THR A 59 -2.27 -3.74 -16.32
CA THR A 59 -3.14 -3.08 -17.29
C THR A 59 -3.96 -1.95 -16.66
N CYS A 60 -4.44 -2.14 -15.42
CA CYS A 60 -5.23 -1.13 -14.69
C CYS A 60 -4.44 -0.48 -13.54
N HIS A 61 -3.32 -1.07 -13.13
CA HIS A 61 -2.45 -0.59 -12.06
C HIS A 61 -1.05 -0.32 -12.61
N ASP A 62 -0.92 0.72 -13.44
CA ASP A 62 0.33 1.02 -14.12
C ASP A 62 1.38 1.60 -13.16
N LEU A 63 2.37 0.78 -12.82
CA LEU A 63 3.43 1.15 -11.90
C LEU A 63 4.30 2.31 -12.42
N GLN A 64 4.32 2.58 -13.73
CA GLN A 64 5.06 3.72 -14.30
C GLN A 64 4.31 5.04 -14.14
N ASN A 65 2.99 4.99 -13.92
CA ASN A 65 2.10 6.14 -13.88
C ASN A 65 1.35 6.24 -12.54
N GLY A 66 2.06 6.04 -11.43
CA GLY A 66 1.49 6.24 -10.10
C GLY A 66 0.70 5.06 -9.54
N GLY A 67 0.68 3.91 -10.24
CA GLY A 67 0.09 2.66 -9.76
C GLY A 67 -1.38 2.48 -10.09
N ASP A 68 -1.97 3.40 -10.84
CA ASP A 68 -3.30 3.31 -11.45
C ASP A 68 -3.23 3.59 -12.96
N ASP A 69 -4.35 3.53 -13.68
CA ASP A 69 -4.42 3.74 -15.13
C ASP A 69 -4.79 5.18 -15.54
N GLY A 70 -4.99 6.07 -14.57
CA GLY A 70 -5.39 7.46 -14.80
C GLY A 70 -6.78 7.63 -15.44
N LEU A 71 -7.60 6.57 -15.49
CA LEU A 71 -8.92 6.60 -16.11
C LEU A 71 -10.02 6.83 -15.07
N LYS A 72 -11.16 7.37 -15.52
CA LYS A 72 -12.36 7.42 -14.67
C LYS A 72 -12.78 6.00 -14.26
N PHE A 73 -12.82 5.09 -15.23
CA PHE A 73 -13.11 3.66 -15.06
C PHE A 73 -12.18 2.86 -15.98
N SER A 74 -11.69 1.72 -15.48
CA SER A 74 -10.81 0.85 -16.25
C SER A 74 -11.57 0.03 -17.28
N PHE A 75 -10.87 -0.41 -18.33
CA PHE A 75 -11.41 -1.33 -19.32
C PHE A 75 -10.88 -2.76 -19.09
N GLY A 76 -11.80 -3.70 -18.89
CA GLY A 76 -11.50 -5.12 -18.75
C GLY A 76 -11.57 -5.88 -20.07
N ILE A 77 -11.66 -7.20 -19.93
CA ILE A 77 -11.76 -8.16 -21.05
C ILE A 77 -12.84 -7.73 -22.05
N GLY A 78 -12.50 -7.74 -23.35
CA GLY A 78 -13.41 -7.36 -24.42
C GLY A 78 -13.79 -5.87 -24.44
N GLY A 79 -13.02 -5.01 -23.78
CA GLY A 79 -13.29 -3.56 -23.72
C GLY A 79 -14.46 -3.20 -22.81
N GLN A 80 -14.83 -4.08 -21.87
CA GLN A 80 -15.88 -3.81 -20.91
C GLN A 80 -15.43 -2.71 -19.94
N GLU A 81 -16.14 -1.59 -19.91
CA GLU A 81 -15.89 -0.51 -18.96
C GLU A 81 -16.36 -0.93 -17.56
N GLY A 82 -15.52 -0.71 -16.56
CA GLY A 82 -15.87 -0.87 -15.16
C GLY A 82 -16.85 0.20 -14.67
N ASN A 83 -17.23 0.10 -13.39
CA ASN A 83 -18.10 1.08 -12.71
C ASN A 83 -17.43 1.73 -11.49
N ILE A 84 -16.13 1.47 -11.31
CA ILE A 84 -15.30 2.02 -10.25
C ILE A 84 -13.94 2.39 -10.83
N ASN A 85 -13.35 3.45 -10.29
CA ASN A 85 -11.97 3.83 -10.61
C ASN A 85 -11.02 2.77 -10.03
N SER A 86 -9.98 2.41 -10.79
CA SER A 86 -8.88 1.58 -10.30
C SER A 86 -8.00 2.43 -9.38
N PRO A 87 -7.88 2.10 -8.08
CA PRO A 87 -6.98 2.84 -7.19
C PRO A 87 -5.53 2.42 -7.39
N THR A 88 -4.60 3.21 -6.86
CA THR A 88 -3.17 2.86 -6.83
C THR A 88 -2.89 1.60 -5.99
N VAL A 89 -1.81 0.88 -6.32
CA VAL A 89 -1.28 -0.26 -5.55
C VAL A 89 -0.08 0.09 -4.67
N TYR A 90 0.30 1.37 -4.57
CA TYR A 90 1.37 1.85 -3.69
C TYR A 90 0.92 2.08 -2.24
#